data_AF-A0A9C9BUB0-F1
#
_entry.id   AF-A0A9C9BUB0-F1
#
_cell.length_a   1.000
_cell.length_b   1.000
_cell.length_c   1.000
_cell.angle_alpha   90.00
_cell.angle_beta   90.00
_cell.angle_gamma   90.00
#
_symmetry.space_group_name_H-M   'P 1'
#
loop_
_entity.id
_entity.type
_entity.pdbx_description
1 polymer ?
#
loop_
_entity_poly.entity_id
_entity_poly.type
_entity_poly.pdbx_seq_one_letter_code
_entity_poly.pdbx_strand_id
1 'polypeptide(L)'
;MKRRLIRKIILASGFLAVTLSNQTMAEVTPDSPKEPLKLQKIMFDMGKEMQKITAGISSENWEQVEKSAFLIADHPKPPMSERMRIMKFLGAEMGKFKSSDMKTHGAARDLAETAKSKDGRAVISSFATLQHTCLTCHESYRKKLQDHFYGQR
;
A
#
# COMPACT_ATOMS: atom_id res chain seq x y z
N MET A 1 11.80 -76.59 41.43
CA MET A 1 11.22 -75.26 41.15
C MET A 1 12.15 -74.49 40.22
N LYS A 2 11.62 -74.00 39.08
CA LYS A 2 11.96 -72.81 38.26
C LYS A 2 13.42 -72.27 38.40
N ARG A 3 14.22 -72.01 37.36
CA ARG A 3 13.96 -71.71 35.94
C ARG A 3 15.29 -71.67 35.15
N ARG A 4 15.23 -72.17 33.90
CA ARG A 4 15.82 -71.62 32.65
C ARG A 4 17.34 -71.75 32.36
N LEU A 5 17.69 -72.96 31.87
CA LEU A 5 18.26 -73.26 30.53
C LEU A 5 17.85 -72.24 29.42
N ILE A 6 18.56 -71.98 28.31
CA ILE A 6 19.88 -72.34 27.78
C ILE A 6 20.10 -71.50 26.48
N ARG A 7 21.37 -71.19 26.21
CA ARG A 7 22.12 -71.02 24.93
C ARG A 7 21.62 -70.15 23.75
N LYS A 8 22.59 -69.33 23.35
CA LYS A 8 22.89 -68.67 22.07
C LYS A 8 22.95 -69.64 20.86
N ILE A 9 22.98 -69.04 19.65
CA ILE A 9 23.70 -69.38 18.37
C ILE A 9 22.73 -69.32 17.17
N ILE A 10 22.96 -68.73 15.98
CA ILE A 10 24.00 -67.90 15.32
C ILE A 10 23.54 -67.69 13.83
N LEU A 11 24.02 -66.61 13.15
CA LEU A 11 24.15 -66.39 11.67
C LEU A 11 22.85 -66.33 10.81
N ALA A 12 22.72 -65.61 9.69
CA ALA A 12 23.47 -64.60 8.92
C ALA A 12 22.54 -64.11 7.78
N SER A 13 22.99 -63.14 6.98
CA SER A 13 22.37 -62.55 5.75
C SER A 13 21.49 -61.33 6.05
N GLY A 14 21.65 -60.13 5.48
CA GLY A 14 22.33 -59.67 4.27
C GLY A 14 21.38 -58.66 3.60
N PHE A 15 21.89 -57.51 3.13
CA PHE A 15 21.18 -56.46 2.35
C PHE A 15 20.06 -55.70 3.12
N LEU A 16 19.84 -54.38 3.01
CA LEU A 16 20.12 -53.38 1.99
C LEU A 16 20.08 -51.99 2.66
N ALA A 17 21.08 -51.13 2.45
CA ALA A 17 21.03 -49.74 2.90
C ALA A 17 20.08 -48.94 2.02
N VAL A 18 18.90 -48.57 2.55
CA VAL A 18 18.00 -47.63 1.89
C VAL A 18 18.39 -46.22 2.35
N THR A 19 19.07 -45.49 1.48
CA THR A 19 19.25 -44.04 1.63
C THR A 19 17.91 -43.37 1.35
N LEU A 20 17.19 -42.96 2.40
CA LEU A 20 16.04 -42.07 2.27
C LEU A 20 16.55 -40.71 1.82
N SER A 21 16.42 -40.40 0.53
CA SER A 21 16.57 -39.05 0.01
C SER A 21 15.44 -38.19 0.61
N ASN A 22 15.75 -37.36 1.60
CA ASN A 22 14.85 -36.29 2.03
C ASN A 22 14.75 -35.26 0.90
N GLN A 23 13.83 -35.47 -0.03
CA GLN A 23 13.36 -34.40 -0.91
C GLN A 23 12.45 -33.51 -0.06
N THR A 24 13.02 -32.44 0.50
CA THR A 24 12.24 -31.32 1.00
C THR A 24 11.51 -30.70 -0.19
N MET A 25 10.25 -31.08 -0.37
CA MET A 25 9.29 -30.30 -1.15
C MET A 25 9.21 -28.92 -0.49
N ALA A 26 9.75 -27.90 -1.16
CA ALA A 26 9.44 -26.53 -0.83
C ALA A 26 7.95 -26.34 -1.12
N GLU A 27 7.13 -26.34 -0.07
CA GLU A 27 5.74 -25.97 -0.14
C GLU A 27 5.68 -24.49 -0.56
N VAL A 28 5.38 -24.26 -1.84
CA VAL A 28 4.96 -22.93 -2.32
C VAL A 28 3.61 -22.69 -1.68
N THR A 29 3.59 -22.09 -0.49
CA THR A 29 2.37 -21.62 0.14
C THR A 29 1.83 -20.45 -0.67
N PRO A 30 0.67 -20.58 -1.34
CA PRO A 30 0.09 -19.48 -2.09
C PRO A 30 -0.84 -18.72 -1.15
N ASP A 31 -0.32 -18.04 -0.10
CA ASP A 31 -1.03 -16.95 0.60
C ASP A 31 -0.22 -16.38 1.78
N SER A 32 1.02 -15.97 1.56
CA SER A 32 1.56 -14.91 2.42
C SER A 32 0.69 -13.65 2.19
N PRO A 33 0.14 -13.01 3.24
CA PRO A 33 -0.61 -11.78 3.09
C PRO A 33 0.22 -10.82 2.25
N LYS A 34 -0.32 -10.37 1.10
CA LYS A 34 0.37 -9.38 0.28
C LYS A 34 0.47 -8.11 1.11
N GLU A 35 1.67 -7.85 1.62
CA GLU A 35 1.98 -6.62 2.36
C GLU A 35 1.35 -5.41 1.65
N PRO A 36 0.61 -4.55 2.37
CA PRO A 36 -0.06 -3.44 1.73
C PRO A 36 0.93 -2.56 0.97
N LEU A 37 0.57 -2.18 -0.26
CA LEU A 37 1.33 -1.24 -1.06
C LEU A 37 1.68 0.00 -0.24
N LYS A 38 2.90 0.53 -0.40
CA LYS A 38 3.30 1.80 0.23
C LYS A 38 2.38 2.94 -0.18
N LEU A 39 1.79 2.86 -1.38
CA LEU A 39 0.73 3.76 -1.85
C LEU A 39 -0.43 3.89 -0.85
N GLN A 40 -0.88 2.81 -0.21
CA GLN A 40 -1.98 2.87 0.76
C GLN A 40 -1.60 3.75 1.97
N LYS A 41 -0.38 3.59 2.48
CA LYS A 41 0.12 4.44 3.57
C LYS A 41 0.23 5.90 3.13
N ILE A 42 0.74 6.16 1.93
CA ILE A 42 0.83 7.53 1.38
C ILE A 42 -0.57 8.17 1.29
N MET A 43 -1.56 7.44 0.76
CA MET A 43 -2.94 7.93 0.68
C MET A 43 -3.56 8.17 2.07
N PHE A 44 -3.27 7.31 3.05
CA PHE A 44 -3.68 7.53 4.44
C PHE A 44 -3.03 8.78 5.05
N ASP A 45 -1.72 8.97 4.82
CA ASP A 45 -0.99 10.13 5.32
C ASP A 45 -1.52 11.44 4.71
N MET A 46 -1.80 11.47 3.41
CA MET A 46 -2.47 12.61 2.77
C MET A 46 -3.89 12.84 3.31
N GLY A 47 -4.63 11.77 3.62
CA GLY A 47 -5.94 11.88 4.27
C GLY A 47 -5.88 12.61 5.62
N LYS A 48 -4.82 12.40 6.41
CA LYS A 48 -4.59 13.16 7.65
C LYS A 48 -4.27 14.63 7.38
N GLU A 49 -3.53 14.94 6.31
CA GLU A 49 -3.27 16.33 5.94
C GLU A 49 -4.57 17.05 5.48
N MET A 50 -5.49 16.36 4.81
CA MET A 50 -6.82 16.91 4.48
C MET A 50 -7.63 17.27 5.75
N GLN A 51 -7.54 16.44 6.80
CA GLN A 51 -8.18 16.72 8.08
C GLN A 51 -7.57 17.97 8.75
N LYS A 52 -6.24 18.10 8.72
CA LYS A 52 -5.54 19.29 9.24
C LYS A 52 -5.89 20.56 8.46
N ILE A 53 -6.06 20.48 7.14
CA ILE A 53 -6.54 21.61 6.33
C ILE A 53 -7.94 22.02 6.80
N THR A 54 -8.85 21.06 7.00
CA THR A 54 -10.21 21.35 7.48
C THR A 54 -10.19 22.06 8.85
N ALA A 55 -9.38 21.56 9.79
CA ALA A 55 -9.20 22.18 11.10
C ALA A 55 -8.56 23.58 10.99
N GLY A 56 -7.57 23.74 10.10
CA GLY A 56 -6.92 25.01 9.82
C GLY A 56 -7.89 26.04 9.25
N ILE A 57 -8.74 25.66 8.30
CA ILE A 57 -9.79 26.53 7.74
C ILE A 57 -10.78 26.95 8.83
N SER A 58 -11.25 26.02 9.66
CA SER A 58 -12.21 26.31 10.73
C SER A 58 -11.68 27.27 11.81
N SER A 59 -10.36 27.35 11.97
CA SER A 59 -9.69 28.20 12.97
C SER A 59 -8.93 29.37 12.34
N GLU A 60 -9.06 29.55 11.02
CA GLU A 60 -8.32 30.54 10.23
C GLU A 60 -6.79 30.45 10.38
N ASN A 61 -6.28 29.26 10.73
CA ASN A 61 -4.86 28.96 10.77
C ASN A 61 -4.34 28.68 9.36
N TRP A 62 -4.08 29.75 8.61
CA TRP A 62 -3.65 29.67 7.22
C TRP A 62 -2.25 29.08 7.03
N GLU A 63 -1.36 29.23 8.01
CA GLU A 63 -0.04 28.58 7.98
C GLU A 63 -0.16 27.05 8.04
N GLN A 64 -1.07 26.53 8.89
CA GLN A 64 -1.38 25.10 8.93
C GLN A 64 -1.99 24.61 7.61
N VAL A 65 -2.87 25.40 6.98
CA VAL A 65 -3.44 25.08 5.67
C VAL A 65 -2.34 25.00 4.61
N GLU A 66 -1.48 26.02 4.53
CA GLU A 66 -0.34 26.06 3.59
C GLU A 66 0.54 24.82 3.75
N LYS A 67 1.00 24.56 4.98
CA LYS A 67 1.90 23.44 5.27
C LYS A 67 1.29 22.10 4.90
N SER A 68 0.04 21.85 5.29
CA SER A 68 -0.63 20.59 4.97
C SER A 68 -0.91 20.43 3.48
N ALA A 69 -1.30 21.51 2.79
CA ALA A 69 -1.49 21.49 1.35
C ALA A 69 -0.17 21.21 0.61
N PHE A 70 0.95 21.79 1.07
CA PHE A 70 2.27 21.48 0.54
C PHE A 70 2.66 19.99 0.76
N LEU A 71 2.39 19.43 1.93
CA LEU A 71 2.67 18.01 2.22
C LEU A 71 1.85 17.04 1.36
N ILE A 72 0.68 17.46 0.86
CA ILE A 72 -0.06 16.73 -0.18
C ILE A 72 0.60 16.95 -1.54
N ALA A 73 0.93 18.19 -1.89
CA ALA A 73 1.56 18.54 -3.16
C ALA A 73 2.94 17.91 -3.38
N ASP A 74 3.67 17.54 -2.33
CA ASP A 74 5.01 16.94 -2.40
C ASP A 74 5.12 15.67 -1.53
N HIS A 75 4.08 14.83 -1.59
CA HIS A 75 4.08 13.57 -0.86
C HIS A 75 5.17 12.59 -1.39
N PRO A 76 5.66 11.65 -0.56
CA PRO A 76 6.59 10.61 -1.00
C PRO A 76 6.00 9.77 -2.14
N LYS A 77 6.87 9.31 -3.04
CA LYS A 77 6.47 8.41 -4.13
C LYS A 77 6.58 6.95 -3.66
N PRO A 78 5.68 6.06 -4.13
CA PRO A 78 5.87 4.63 -3.91
C PRO A 78 7.17 4.12 -4.54
N PRO A 79 7.74 3.00 -4.05
CA PRO A 79 8.92 2.37 -4.64
C PRO A 79 8.76 2.10 -6.14
N MET A 80 9.86 2.17 -6.91
CA MET A 80 9.87 1.92 -8.35
C MET A 80 9.16 0.61 -8.75
N SER A 81 9.45 -0.47 -8.02
CA SER A 81 8.87 -1.80 -8.25
C SER A 81 7.36 -1.81 -8.09
N GLU A 82 6.84 -1.11 -7.08
CA GLU A 82 5.40 -0.95 -6.86
C GLU A 82 4.74 -0.14 -7.99
N ARG A 83 5.36 0.96 -8.41
CA ARG A 83 4.85 1.77 -9.53
C ARG A 83 4.80 0.96 -10.84
N MET A 84 5.78 0.10 -11.08
CA MET A 84 5.79 -0.80 -12.24
C MET A 84 4.66 -1.82 -12.19
N ARG A 85 4.36 -2.38 -11.01
CA ARG A 85 3.23 -3.31 -10.82
C ARG A 85 1.88 -2.61 -11.08
N ILE A 86 1.69 -1.40 -10.56
CA ILE A 86 0.49 -0.59 -10.80
C ILE A 86 0.36 -0.28 -12.29
N MET A 87 1.44 0.13 -12.95
CA MET A 87 1.45 0.40 -14.38
C MET A 87 1.10 -0.83 -15.22
N LYS A 88 1.65 -2.00 -14.88
CA LYS A 88 1.30 -3.27 -15.54
C LYS A 88 -0.19 -3.60 -15.37
N PHE A 89 -0.75 -3.38 -14.18
CA PHE A 89 -2.16 -3.64 -13.91
C PHE A 89 -3.10 -2.68 -14.64
N LEU A 90 -2.81 -1.37 -14.61
CA LEU A 90 -3.67 -0.35 -15.22
C LEU A 90 -3.57 -0.31 -16.74
N GLY A 91 -2.45 -0.75 -17.33
CA GLY A 91 -2.26 -0.82 -18.78
C GLY A 91 -2.57 0.51 -19.46
N ALA A 92 -3.53 0.50 -20.39
CA ALA A 92 -3.96 1.69 -21.14
C ALA A 92 -4.48 2.84 -20.26
N GLU A 93 -4.98 2.55 -19.06
CA GLU A 93 -5.51 3.57 -18.14
C GLU A 93 -4.41 4.29 -17.33
N MET A 94 -3.14 3.83 -17.41
CA MET A 94 -2.04 4.40 -16.63
C MET A 94 -1.83 5.89 -16.90
N GLY A 95 -2.03 6.34 -18.14
CA GLY A 95 -1.92 7.75 -18.52
C GLY A 95 -2.94 8.64 -17.78
N LYS A 96 -4.20 8.17 -17.69
CA LYS A 96 -5.28 8.87 -16.98
C LYS A 96 -5.08 8.85 -15.47
N PHE A 97 -4.59 7.74 -14.92
CA PHE A 97 -4.21 7.64 -13.51
C PHE A 97 -3.13 8.67 -13.15
N LYS A 98 -2.04 8.72 -13.93
CA LYS A 98 -0.97 9.73 -13.76
C LYS A 98 -1.48 11.16 -13.92
N SER A 99 -2.37 11.41 -14.89
CA SER A 99 -2.97 12.74 -15.06
C SER A 99 -3.79 13.17 -13.84
N SER A 100 -4.56 12.24 -13.26
CA SER A 100 -5.36 12.51 -12.05
C SER A 100 -4.49 12.80 -10.82
N ASP A 101 -3.40 12.05 -10.66
CA ASP A 101 -2.36 12.30 -9.65
C ASP A 101 -1.75 13.70 -9.81
N MET A 102 -1.32 14.07 -11.03
CA MET A 102 -0.76 15.39 -11.31
C MET A 102 -1.75 16.54 -11.07
N LYS A 103 -3.04 16.36 -11.36
CA LYS A 103 -4.08 17.35 -11.05
C LYS A 103 -4.22 17.57 -9.54
N THR A 104 -4.12 16.50 -8.75
CA THR A 104 -4.16 16.59 -7.29
C THR A 104 -2.94 17.32 -6.74
N HIS A 105 -1.75 17.00 -7.25
CA HIS A 105 -0.53 17.74 -6.95
C HIS A 105 -0.66 19.25 -7.29
N GLY A 106 -1.25 19.59 -8.44
CA GLY A 106 -1.47 20.98 -8.85
C GLY A 106 -2.43 21.71 -7.90
N ALA A 107 -3.63 21.17 -7.68
CA ALA A 107 -4.62 21.77 -6.81
C ALA A 107 -4.12 21.94 -5.36
N ALA A 108 -3.29 21.02 -4.88
CA ALA A 108 -2.67 21.14 -3.56
C ALA A 108 -1.63 22.27 -3.50
N ARG A 109 -0.83 22.48 -4.56
CA ARG A 109 0.07 23.65 -4.66
C ARG A 109 -0.70 24.95 -4.71
N ASP A 110 -1.77 25.00 -5.50
CA ASP A 110 -2.61 26.20 -5.64
C ASP A 110 -3.26 26.56 -4.30
N LEU A 111 -3.73 25.56 -3.54
CA LEU A 111 -4.25 25.78 -2.19
C LEU A 111 -3.17 26.31 -1.23
N ALA A 112 -1.96 25.76 -1.29
CA ALA A 112 -0.86 26.23 -0.45
C ALA A 112 -0.52 27.69 -0.72
N GLU A 113 -0.48 28.09 -2.00
CA GLU A 113 -0.26 29.48 -2.38
C GLU A 113 -1.43 30.38 -1.99
N THR A 114 -2.66 29.91 -2.21
CA THR A 114 -3.88 30.65 -1.84
C THR A 114 -3.95 30.91 -0.34
N ALA A 115 -3.51 29.97 0.50
CA ALA A 115 -3.47 30.13 1.95
C ALA A 115 -2.63 31.33 2.40
N LYS A 116 -1.56 31.67 1.67
CA LYS A 116 -0.72 32.84 1.97
C LYS A 116 -1.46 34.16 1.83
N SER A 117 -2.49 34.22 0.99
CA SER A 117 -3.33 35.41 0.81
C SER A 117 -4.24 35.71 2.02
N LYS A 118 -4.46 34.71 2.89
CA LYS A 118 -5.38 34.77 4.03
C LYS A 118 -6.83 35.14 3.67
N ASP A 119 -7.21 35.03 2.39
CA ASP A 119 -8.60 35.16 1.96
C ASP A 119 -9.32 33.83 2.21
N GLY A 120 -10.08 33.76 3.31
CA GLY A 120 -10.81 32.56 3.70
C GLY A 120 -11.78 32.04 2.62
N ARG A 121 -12.41 32.91 1.82
CA ARG A 121 -13.30 32.47 0.73
C ARG A 121 -12.51 31.83 -0.40
N ALA A 122 -11.38 32.44 -0.78
CA ALA A 122 -10.49 31.88 -1.78
C ALA A 122 -9.92 30.52 -1.32
N VAL A 123 -9.51 30.41 -0.05
CA VAL A 123 -9.00 29.17 0.54
C VAL A 123 -10.07 28.08 0.52
N ILE A 124 -11.31 28.37 0.93
CA ILE A 124 -12.42 27.41 0.89
C ILE A 124 -12.67 26.93 -0.55
N SER A 125 -12.70 27.86 -1.51
CA SER A 125 -12.90 27.51 -2.92
C SER A 125 -11.76 26.65 -3.46
N SER A 126 -10.51 26.98 -3.16
CA SER A 126 -9.35 26.19 -3.58
C SER A 126 -9.32 24.81 -2.91
N PHE A 127 -9.77 24.72 -1.66
CA PHE A 127 -9.87 23.44 -0.94
C PHE A 127 -10.95 22.53 -1.54
N ALA A 128 -12.09 23.09 -1.94
CA ALA A 128 -13.11 22.33 -2.66
C ALA A 128 -12.56 21.75 -3.97
N THR A 129 -11.76 22.52 -4.73
CA THR A 129 -11.07 22.02 -5.93
C THR A 129 -10.16 20.83 -5.61
N LEU A 130 -9.35 20.91 -4.55
CA LEU A 130 -8.51 19.80 -4.10
C LEU A 130 -9.33 18.57 -3.69
N GLN A 131 -10.46 18.76 -2.99
CA GLN A 131 -11.36 17.65 -2.65
C GLN A 131 -11.91 16.95 -3.90
N HIS A 132 -12.28 17.71 -4.93
CA HIS A 132 -12.77 17.16 -6.19
C HIS A 132 -11.71 16.35 -6.95
N THR A 133 -10.44 16.78 -6.96
CA THR A 133 -9.37 15.98 -7.59
C THR A 133 -9.15 14.65 -6.86
N CYS A 134 -9.21 14.67 -5.52
CA CYS A 134 -9.15 13.46 -4.71
C CYS A 134 -10.29 12.49 -5.07
N LEU A 135 -11.53 12.99 -5.11
CA LEU A 135 -12.71 12.19 -5.43
C LEU A 135 -12.63 11.58 -6.83
N THR A 136 -12.24 12.38 -7.83
CA THR A 136 -12.11 11.93 -9.23
C THR A 136 -11.19 10.71 -9.37
N CYS A 137 -10.03 10.73 -8.69
CA CYS A 137 -9.11 9.60 -8.69
C CYS A 137 -9.71 8.39 -7.95
N HIS A 138 -10.34 8.63 -6.80
CA HIS A 138 -10.89 7.55 -5.98
C HIS A 138 -12.04 6.80 -6.67
N GLU A 139 -12.98 7.52 -7.29
CA GLU A 139 -14.09 6.92 -8.05
C GLU A 139 -13.57 6.05 -9.20
N SER A 140 -12.49 6.50 -9.86
CA SER A 140 -11.94 5.81 -11.02
C SER A 140 -11.07 4.60 -10.66
N TYR A 141 -10.32 4.65 -9.56
CA TYR A 141 -9.18 3.75 -9.32
C TYR A 141 -9.09 3.13 -7.92
N ARG A 142 -9.66 3.73 -6.87
CA ARG A 142 -9.46 3.23 -5.49
C ARG A 142 -9.90 1.78 -5.36
N LYS A 143 -11.14 1.48 -5.75
CA LYS A 143 -11.68 0.12 -5.65
C LYS A 143 -10.90 -0.86 -6.52
N LYS A 144 -10.56 -0.50 -7.77
CA LYS A 144 -9.79 -1.35 -8.69
C LYS A 144 -8.42 -1.74 -8.10
N LEU A 145 -7.71 -0.77 -7.54
CA LEU A 145 -6.42 -1.02 -6.89
C LEU A 145 -6.59 -1.86 -5.62
N GLN A 146 -7.62 -1.60 -4.82
CA GLN A 146 -7.88 -2.38 -3.62
C GLN A 146 -8.19 -3.85 -3.94
N ASP A 147 -9.12 -4.09 -4.85
CA ASP A 147 -9.53 -5.44 -5.24
C ASP A 147 -8.35 -6.23 -5.82
N HIS A 148 -7.50 -5.60 -6.65
CA HIS A 148 -6.35 -6.27 -7.27
C HIS A 148 -5.19 -6.54 -6.30
N PHE A 149 -4.87 -5.58 -5.41
CA PHE A 149 -3.67 -5.65 -4.59
C PHE A 149 -3.90 -6.14 -3.15
N TYR A 150 -5.12 -6.05 -2.62
CA TYR A 150 -5.46 -6.45 -1.25
C TYR A 150 -6.52 -7.55 -1.14
N GLY A 151 -7.13 -7.95 -2.27
CA GLY A 151 -8.28 -8.86 -2.28
C GLY A 151 -9.59 -8.19 -1.88
N GLN A 152 -10.72 -8.90 -2.02
CA GLN A 152 -11.97 -8.45 -1.43
C GLN A 152 -11.87 -8.58 0.08
N ARG A 153 -12.07 -7.48 0.81
CA ARG A 153 -12.33 -7.51 2.25
C ARG A 153 -13.83 -7.56 2.49
#